data_AF-A0A7W9WR91-F1
#
_entry.id   AF-A0A7W9WR91-F1
#
_cell.length_a   1.000
_cell.length_b   1.000
_cell.length_c   1.000
_cell.angle_alpha   90.00
_cell.angle_beta   90.00
_cell.angle_gamma   90.00
#
_symmetry.space_group_name_H-M   'P 1'
#
loop_
_entity.id
_entity.type
_entity.pdbx_description
1 polymer ?
#
loop_
_entity_poly.entity_id
_entity_poly.type
_entity_poly.pdbx_seq_one_letter_code
_entity_poly.pdbx_strand_id
1 'polypeptide(L)'
;MMQKRFKQVMLLAALVPTFAMAQALQSQAPAQAPAAAAPAPIDSAKQAAIKDLLDAIDAQKLVGAIGNSAQMQAKQLVPAILSDALSENKTMTDKQKQASVPTLQKNAVPKLVDGAGQVFNTDGFKQDAMEAQYEAYAKYYSTQEIKDLTSFYRSPTGRKFIQVQDQVGRDVVNGLMQKYMPQSIKATRDQADKEVAAVKPGK
;
A
#
# COMPACT_ATOMS: atom_id res chain seq x y z
N MET A 1 -10.19 61.90 22.42
CA MET A 1 -9.31 61.93 21.24
C MET A 1 -9.49 60.63 20.46
N MET A 2 -9.80 60.78 19.17
CA MET A 2 -9.75 59.81 18.04
C MET A 2 -10.19 58.34 18.26
N GLN A 3 -11.29 57.88 17.65
CA GLN A 3 -11.42 57.51 16.22
C GLN A 3 -10.39 56.41 15.83
N LYS A 4 -10.71 55.26 15.23
CA LYS A 4 -11.69 54.99 14.15
C LYS A 4 -11.49 53.51 13.73
N ARG A 5 -12.60 52.84 13.35
CA ARG A 5 -12.69 51.69 12.39
C ARG A 5 -12.24 50.32 12.94
N PHE A 6 -12.98 49.22 12.88
CA PHE A 6 -13.83 48.64 11.83
C PHE A 6 -14.94 47.79 12.49
N LYS A 7 -16.23 48.15 12.35
CA LYS A 7 -17.24 47.46 11.51
C LYS A 7 -17.29 45.94 11.70
N GLN A 8 -18.25 45.43 12.47
CA GLN A 8 -19.52 44.87 11.94
C GLN A 8 -19.31 43.85 10.82
N VAL A 9 -19.54 42.56 11.09
CA VAL A 9 -20.75 41.81 10.68
C VAL A 9 -20.54 40.35 11.07
N MET A 10 -21.39 39.85 11.97
CA MET A 10 -21.68 38.42 12.14
C MET A 10 -22.19 37.87 10.79
N LEU A 11 -21.59 36.81 10.28
CA LEU A 11 -22.21 36.00 9.25
C LEU A 11 -22.16 34.54 9.69
N LEU A 12 -23.35 34.05 10.07
CA LEU A 12 -23.67 32.64 10.16
C LEU A 12 -23.26 31.96 8.85
N ALA A 13 -22.33 31.02 8.90
CA ALA A 13 -22.21 29.99 7.87
C ALA A 13 -23.08 28.82 8.31
N ALA A 14 -24.22 28.71 7.66
CA ALA A 14 -25.25 27.70 7.87
C ALA A 14 -24.72 26.27 7.70
N LEU A 15 -25.23 25.36 8.53
CA LEU A 15 -25.31 23.94 8.19
C LEU A 15 -26.01 23.81 6.84
N VAL A 16 -25.32 23.27 5.84
CA VAL A 16 -25.93 22.88 4.56
C VAL A 16 -26.43 21.45 4.69
N PRO A 17 -27.76 21.18 4.62
CA PRO A 17 -28.28 19.83 4.55
C PRO A 17 -27.93 19.23 3.18
N THR A 18 -27.22 18.11 3.19
CA THR A 18 -26.79 17.32 2.05
C THR A 18 -27.94 16.58 1.35
N PHE A 19 -28.91 17.30 0.77
CA PHE A 19 -29.96 16.66 -0.05
C PHE A 19 -30.41 17.43 -1.30
N ALA A 20 -29.74 18.52 -1.69
CA ALA A 20 -30.10 19.30 -2.89
C ALA A 20 -29.07 19.21 -4.04
N MET A 21 -28.25 18.15 -4.11
CA MET A 21 -27.16 18.03 -5.09
C MET A 21 -27.42 17.01 -6.21
N ALA A 22 -28.67 16.52 -6.37
CA ALA A 22 -29.00 15.55 -7.42
C ALA A 22 -29.54 16.19 -8.71
N GLN A 23 -30.05 17.43 -8.68
CA GLN A 23 -30.68 18.07 -9.85
C GLN A 23 -29.79 19.11 -10.58
N ALA A 24 -28.55 19.33 -10.13
CA ALA A 24 -27.60 20.23 -10.78
C ALA A 24 -26.61 19.53 -11.73
N LEU A 25 -26.68 18.20 -11.85
CA LEU A 25 -25.73 17.37 -12.62
C LEU A 25 -26.07 17.23 -14.12
N GLN A 26 -27.19 17.80 -14.60
CA GLN A 26 -27.65 17.59 -15.98
C GLN A 26 -27.40 18.76 -16.94
N SER A 27 -26.71 19.83 -16.50
CA SER A 27 -26.47 21.01 -17.37
C SER A 27 -25.02 21.51 -17.41
N GLN A 28 -24.05 20.73 -16.95
CA GLN A 28 -22.64 21.08 -17.12
C GLN A 28 -22.01 20.18 -18.18
N ALA A 29 -21.70 20.78 -19.33
CA ALA A 29 -20.77 20.20 -20.30
C ALA A 29 -19.48 19.82 -19.56
N PRO A 30 -18.82 18.70 -19.93
CA PRO A 30 -17.65 18.23 -19.20
C PRO A 30 -16.55 19.28 -19.24
N ALA A 31 -16.32 19.94 -18.10
CA ALA A 31 -15.12 20.72 -17.88
C ALA A 31 -13.95 19.75 -17.94
N GLN A 32 -13.16 19.84 -19.02
CA GLN A 32 -11.89 19.13 -19.13
C GLN A 32 -11.05 19.52 -17.92
N ALA A 33 -10.77 18.55 -17.04
CA ALA A 33 -9.78 18.73 -15.99
C ALA A 33 -8.46 19.17 -16.66
N PRO A 34 -7.73 20.15 -16.10
CA PRO A 34 -6.44 20.53 -16.64
C PRO A 34 -5.60 19.26 -16.75
N ALA A 35 -5.11 18.96 -17.95
CA ALA A 35 -4.15 17.89 -18.15
C ALA A 35 -2.99 18.14 -17.19
N ALA A 36 -2.71 17.17 -16.31
CA ALA A 36 -1.56 17.23 -15.44
C ALA A 36 -0.33 17.48 -16.32
N ALA A 37 0.34 18.62 -16.13
CA ALA A 37 1.55 18.94 -16.86
C ALA A 37 2.54 17.78 -16.69
N ALA A 38 3.16 17.35 -17.79
CA ALA A 38 4.21 16.35 -17.75
C ALA A 38 5.25 16.78 -16.71
N PRO A 39 5.72 15.87 -15.84
CA PRO A 39 6.70 16.21 -14.82
C PRO A 39 7.92 16.85 -15.50
N ALA A 40 8.31 18.03 -15.03
CA ALA A 40 9.49 18.70 -15.54
C ALA A 40 10.71 17.77 -15.38
N PRO A 41 11.63 17.72 -16.36
CA PRO A 41 12.85 16.94 -16.25
C PRO A 41 13.57 17.24 -14.94
N ILE A 42 14.03 16.20 -14.24
CA ILE A 42 14.82 16.38 -13.02
C ILE A 42 16.13 17.04 -13.42
N ASP A 43 16.40 18.25 -12.90
CA ASP A 43 17.67 18.93 -13.16
C ASP A 43 18.84 18.15 -12.55
N SER A 44 20.04 18.35 -13.09
CA SER A 44 21.24 17.59 -12.69
C SER A 44 21.62 17.78 -11.23
N ALA A 45 21.39 18.95 -10.64
CA ALA A 45 21.68 19.22 -9.24
C ALA A 45 20.70 18.46 -8.32
N LYS A 46 19.43 18.39 -8.70
CA LYS A 46 18.42 17.60 -8.00
C LYS A 46 18.70 16.10 -8.11
N GLN A 47 19.08 15.61 -9.29
CA GLN A 47 19.44 14.21 -9.49
C GLN A 47 20.64 13.80 -8.61
N ALA A 48 21.68 14.62 -8.53
CA ALA A 48 22.83 14.37 -7.67
C ALA A 48 22.44 14.35 -6.17
N ALA A 49 21.60 15.28 -5.73
CA ALA A 49 21.11 15.32 -4.36
C ALA A 49 20.28 14.08 -3.99
N ILE A 50 19.43 13.60 -4.91
CA ILE A 50 18.65 12.37 -4.70
C ILE A 50 19.59 11.17 -4.61
N LYS A 51 20.60 11.08 -5.48
CA LYS A 51 21.60 10.01 -5.40
C LYS A 51 22.24 9.96 -4.01
N ASP A 52 22.69 11.11 -3.50
CA ASP A 52 23.30 11.23 -2.18
C ASP A 52 22.35 10.77 -1.05
N LEU A 53 21.06 11.07 -1.17
CA LEU A 53 20.03 10.64 -0.23
C LEU A 53 19.82 9.13 -0.30
N LEU A 54 19.66 8.58 -1.50
CA LEU A 54 19.45 7.14 -1.72
C LEU A 54 20.63 6.31 -1.19
N ASP A 55 21.85 6.81 -1.35
CA ASP A 55 23.04 6.21 -0.76
C ASP A 55 23.00 6.28 0.78
N ALA A 56 22.55 7.42 1.36
CA ALA A 56 22.49 7.61 2.81
C ALA A 56 21.43 6.73 3.51
N ILE A 57 20.36 6.35 2.81
CA ILE A 57 19.29 5.50 3.34
C ILE A 57 19.41 4.02 2.96
N ASP A 58 20.48 3.63 2.26
CA ASP A 58 20.69 2.26 1.74
C ASP A 58 19.51 1.80 0.85
N ALA A 59 19.17 2.63 -0.14
CA ALA A 59 18.05 2.37 -1.06
C ALA A 59 18.15 1.02 -1.79
N GLN A 60 19.35 0.51 -2.04
CA GLN A 60 19.55 -0.80 -2.65
C GLN A 60 19.01 -1.93 -1.76
N LYS A 61 19.25 -1.85 -0.45
CA LYS A 61 18.68 -2.78 0.51
C LYS A 61 17.15 -2.70 0.54
N LEU A 62 16.59 -1.49 0.44
CA LEU A 62 15.14 -1.30 0.35
C LEU A 62 14.57 -1.96 -0.92
N VAL A 63 15.19 -1.77 -2.08
CA VAL A 63 14.80 -2.45 -3.34
C VAL A 63 14.84 -3.97 -3.19
N GLY A 64 15.91 -4.50 -2.58
CA GLY A 64 16.00 -5.94 -2.30
C GLY A 64 14.87 -6.43 -1.40
N ALA A 65 14.51 -5.68 -0.36
CA ALA A 65 13.40 -6.01 0.53
C ALA A 65 12.04 -5.98 -0.20
N ILE A 66 11.82 -4.99 -1.08
CA ILE A 66 10.60 -4.88 -1.91
C ILE A 66 10.51 -6.09 -2.85
N GLY A 67 11.59 -6.43 -3.55
CA GLY A 67 11.64 -7.58 -4.46
C GLY A 67 11.34 -8.89 -3.73
N ASN A 68 11.97 -9.11 -2.57
CA ASN A 68 11.73 -10.29 -1.73
C ASN A 68 10.26 -10.37 -1.25
N SER A 69 9.69 -9.26 -0.80
CA SER A 69 8.28 -9.20 -0.37
C SER A 69 7.33 -9.53 -1.53
N ALA A 70 7.54 -8.92 -2.70
CA ALA A 70 6.75 -9.18 -3.89
C ALA A 70 6.87 -10.63 -4.36
N GLN A 71 8.07 -11.21 -4.29
CA GLN A 71 8.29 -12.63 -4.59
C GLN A 71 7.55 -13.54 -3.62
N MET A 72 7.60 -13.27 -2.31
CA MET A 72 6.86 -14.05 -1.31
C MET A 72 5.34 -13.97 -1.55
N GLN A 73 4.81 -12.80 -1.89
CA GLN A 73 3.40 -12.64 -2.25
C GLN A 73 3.05 -13.44 -3.51
N ALA A 74 3.89 -13.39 -4.55
CA ALA A 74 3.68 -14.20 -5.76
C ALA A 74 3.64 -15.71 -5.45
N LYS A 75 4.52 -16.19 -4.56
CA LYS A 75 4.53 -17.58 -4.09
C LYS A 75 3.24 -17.94 -3.35
N GLN A 76 2.70 -17.04 -2.53
CA GLN A 76 1.44 -17.25 -1.81
C GLN A 76 0.22 -17.33 -2.73
N LEU A 77 0.26 -16.70 -3.90
CA LEU A 77 -0.83 -16.73 -4.89
C LEU A 77 -0.87 -18.01 -5.73
N VAL A 78 0.20 -18.83 -5.73
CA VAL A 78 0.30 -20.04 -6.56
C VAL A 78 -0.90 -20.98 -6.41
N PRO A 79 -1.40 -21.32 -5.20
CA PRO A 79 -2.54 -22.22 -5.06
C PRO A 79 -3.81 -21.65 -5.70
N ALA A 80 -4.06 -20.35 -5.60
CA ALA A 80 -5.22 -19.70 -6.20
C ALA A 80 -5.11 -19.71 -7.73
N ILE A 81 -3.97 -19.29 -8.29
CA ILE A 81 -3.73 -19.30 -9.74
C ILE A 81 -3.88 -20.71 -10.31
N LEU A 82 -3.39 -21.73 -9.61
CA LEU A 82 -3.53 -23.12 -10.02
C LEU A 82 -4.99 -23.60 -9.98
N SER A 83 -5.75 -23.18 -8.96
CA SER A 83 -7.19 -23.45 -8.85
C SER A 83 -7.97 -22.80 -10.00
N ASP A 84 -7.65 -21.57 -10.35
CA ASP A 84 -8.29 -20.84 -11.46
C ASP A 84 -7.98 -21.54 -12.79
N ALA A 85 -6.71 -21.86 -13.06
CA ALA A 85 -6.31 -22.58 -14.26
C ALA A 85 -6.98 -23.96 -14.38
N LEU A 86 -7.15 -24.68 -13.27
CA LEU A 86 -7.89 -25.94 -13.24
C LEU A 86 -9.37 -25.75 -13.53
N SER A 87 -9.98 -24.70 -12.97
CA SER A 87 -11.41 -24.39 -13.12
C SER A 87 -11.73 -23.97 -14.55
N GLU A 88 -10.89 -23.13 -15.16
CA GLU A 88 -11.03 -22.65 -16.54
C GLU A 88 -10.63 -23.68 -17.60
N ASN A 89 -10.00 -24.79 -17.20
CA ASN A 89 -9.61 -25.84 -18.13
C ASN A 89 -10.85 -26.41 -18.86
N LYS A 90 -10.83 -26.33 -20.19
CA LYS A 90 -11.93 -26.77 -21.07
C LYS A 90 -11.78 -28.20 -21.57
N THR A 91 -10.68 -28.87 -21.26
CA THR A 91 -10.38 -30.23 -21.73
C THR A 91 -10.77 -31.31 -20.73
N MET A 92 -11.00 -30.95 -19.47
CA MET A 92 -11.33 -31.85 -18.37
C MET A 92 -12.77 -31.64 -17.89
N THR A 93 -13.45 -32.75 -17.59
CA THR A 93 -14.72 -32.75 -16.86
C THR A 93 -14.50 -32.39 -15.38
N ASP A 94 -15.56 -31.99 -14.68
CA ASP A 94 -15.47 -31.63 -13.25
C ASP A 94 -14.94 -32.78 -12.38
N LYS A 95 -15.33 -34.03 -12.69
CA LYS A 95 -14.83 -35.21 -12.00
C LYS A 95 -13.33 -35.42 -12.22
N GLN A 96 -12.83 -35.16 -13.44
CA GLN A 96 -11.40 -35.23 -13.74
C GLN A 96 -10.62 -34.11 -13.05
N LYS A 97 -11.17 -32.89 -12.99
CA LYS A 97 -10.59 -31.76 -12.26
C LYS A 97 -10.43 -32.11 -10.78
N GLN A 98 -11.51 -32.57 -10.14
CA GLN A 98 -11.49 -32.96 -8.73
C GLN A 98 -10.49 -34.09 -8.44
N ALA A 99 -10.43 -35.11 -9.30
CA ALA A 99 -9.47 -36.22 -9.15
C ALA A 99 -8.01 -35.79 -9.34
N SER A 100 -7.76 -34.66 -10.02
CA SER A 100 -6.41 -34.16 -10.31
C SER A 100 -5.84 -33.28 -9.20
N VAL A 101 -6.69 -32.75 -8.31
CA VAL A 101 -6.29 -31.85 -7.21
C VAL A 101 -5.14 -32.43 -6.37
N PRO A 102 -5.17 -33.69 -5.90
CA PRO A 102 -4.07 -34.22 -5.08
C PRO A 102 -2.73 -34.27 -5.84
N THR A 103 -2.76 -34.63 -7.13
CA THR A 103 -1.57 -34.69 -7.98
C THR A 103 -0.99 -33.29 -8.24
N LEU A 104 -1.86 -32.32 -8.51
CA LEU A 104 -1.47 -30.92 -8.71
C LEU A 104 -0.89 -30.31 -7.43
N GLN A 105 -1.52 -30.57 -6.28
CA GLN A 105 -1.02 -30.14 -4.98
C GLN A 105 0.37 -30.71 -4.67
N LYS A 106 0.60 -31.98 -4.99
CA LYS A 106 1.86 -32.66 -4.71
C LYS A 106 3.00 -32.25 -5.66
N ASN A 107 2.70 -32.10 -6.95
CA ASN A 107 3.73 -32.00 -7.98
C ASN A 107 3.82 -30.61 -8.62
N ALA A 108 2.68 -29.95 -8.86
CA ALA A 108 2.64 -28.68 -9.57
C ALA A 108 2.90 -27.51 -8.62
N VAL A 109 2.32 -27.53 -7.41
CA VAL A 109 2.49 -26.43 -6.43
C VAL A 109 3.96 -26.17 -6.11
N PRO A 110 4.80 -27.14 -5.72
CA PRO A 110 6.20 -26.87 -5.42
C PRO A 110 6.95 -26.27 -6.62
N LYS A 111 6.75 -26.85 -7.81
CA LYS A 111 7.39 -26.38 -9.04
C LYS A 111 7.00 -24.93 -9.39
N LEU A 112 5.71 -24.60 -9.25
CA LEU A 112 5.20 -23.25 -9.51
C LEU A 112 5.69 -22.26 -8.45
N VAL A 113 5.78 -22.67 -7.18
CA VAL A 113 6.33 -21.85 -6.09
C VAL A 113 7.81 -21.52 -6.33
N ASP A 114 8.60 -22.46 -6.86
CA ASP A 114 10.02 -22.20 -7.15
C ASP A 114 10.20 -21.16 -8.26
N GLY A 115 9.35 -21.20 -9.29
CA GLY A 115 9.35 -20.24 -10.40
C GLY A 115 8.62 -18.92 -10.11
N ALA A 116 7.78 -18.86 -9.08
CA ALA A 116 6.97 -17.68 -8.79
C ALA A 116 7.83 -16.48 -8.38
N GLY A 117 7.53 -15.32 -8.99
CA GLY A 117 8.11 -14.03 -8.63
C GLY A 117 9.58 -13.84 -8.99
N GLN A 118 10.17 -14.69 -9.85
CA GLN A 118 11.58 -14.54 -10.27
C GLN A 118 11.86 -13.20 -10.96
N VAL A 119 10.85 -12.60 -11.61
CA VAL A 119 10.94 -11.28 -12.23
C VAL A 119 11.39 -10.19 -11.23
N PHE A 120 11.02 -10.31 -9.96
CA PHE A 120 11.35 -9.34 -8.90
C PHE A 120 12.81 -9.42 -8.43
N ASN A 121 13.57 -10.41 -8.89
CA ASN A 121 15.01 -10.55 -8.59
C ASN A 121 15.91 -10.10 -9.74
N THR A 122 15.32 -9.74 -10.88
CA THR A 122 16.06 -9.33 -12.08
C THR A 122 16.72 -7.97 -11.90
N ASP A 123 17.78 -7.72 -12.66
CA ASP A 123 18.42 -6.41 -12.67
C ASP A 123 17.50 -5.33 -13.27
N GLY A 124 16.64 -5.70 -14.22
CA GLY A 124 15.60 -4.82 -14.75
C GLY A 124 14.66 -4.31 -13.65
N PHE A 125 14.12 -5.22 -12.82
CA PHE A 125 13.29 -4.81 -11.68
C PHE A 125 14.04 -3.89 -10.71
N LYS A 126 15.33 -4.17 -10.42
CA LYS A 126 16.12 -3.30 -9.54
C LYS A 126 16.33 -1.91 -10.14
N GLN A 127 16.55 -1.83 -11.44
CA GLN A 127 16.68 -0.56 -12.17
C GLN A 127 15.38 0.24 -12.11
N ASP A 128 14.25 -0.39 -12.45
CA ASP A 128 12.93 0.24 -12.42
C ASP A 128 12.57 0.72 -11.00
N ALA A 129 12.86 -0.09 -9.98
CA ALA A 129 12.61 0.26 -8.59
C ALA A 129 13.50 1.41 -8.08
N MET A 130 14.73 1.52 -8.60
CA MET A 130 15.59 2.68 -8.32
C MET A 130 15.08 3.92 -9.02
N GLU A 131 14.72 3.84 -10.31
CA GLU A 131 14.15 4.95 -11.07
C GLU A 131 12.87 5.49 -10.41
N ALA A 132 11.97 4.60 -9.99
CA ALA A 132 10.76 4.97 -9.26
C ALA A 132 11.05 5.74 -7.95
N GLN A 133 12.15 5.42 -7.25
CA GLN A 133 12.57 6.19 -6.09
C GLN A 133 13.08 7.58 -6.48
N TYR A 134 13.85 7.71 -7.57
CA TYR A 134 14.27 9.01 -8.08
C TYR A 134 13.07 9.90 -8.41
N GLU A 135 12.11 9.37 -9.14
CA GLU A 135 10.89 10.08 -9.50
C GLU A 135 10.08 10.49 -8.26
N ALA A 136 9.92 9.58 -7.29
CA ALA A 136 9.18 9.85 -6.07
C ALA A 136 9.83 10.98 -5.25
N TYR A 137 11.14 10.94 -5.01
CA TYR A 137 11.83 12.00 -4.28
C TYR A 137 11.81 13.32 -5.06
N ALA A 138 11.99 13.28 -6.37
CA ALA A 138 11.91 14.47 -7.21
C ALA A 138 10.53 15.11 -7.23
N LYS A 139 9.47 14.31 -7.11
CA LYS A 139 8.08 14.79 -7.11
C LYS A 139 7.69 15.47 -5.80
N TYR A 140 8.09 14.91 -4.66
CA TYR A 140 7.57 15.34 -3.36
C TYR A 140 8.50 16.27 -2.57
N TYR A 141 9.79 16.33 -2.91
CA TYR A 141 10.75 17.14 -2.18
C TYR A 141 11.48 18.11 -3.11
N SER A 142 11.76 19.30 -2.61
CA SER A 142 12.69 20.24 -3.22
C SER A 142 14.13 19.76 -3.08
N THR A 143 15.03 20.30 -3.91
CA THR A 143 16.47 19.96 -3.84
C THR A 143 17.08 20.28 -2.48
N GLN A 144 16.61 21.34 -1.80
CA GLN A 144 17.12 21.70 -0.48
C GLN A 144 16.63 20.71 0.59
N GLU A 145 15.34 20.35 0.59
CA GLU A 145 14.80 19.35 1.54
C GLU A 145 15.48 17.99 1.38
N ILE A 146 15.80 17.58 0.14
CA ILE A 146 16.58 16.36 -0.13
C ILE A 146 17.96 16.44 0.53
N LYS A 147 18.66 17.58 0.44
CA LYS A 147 19.96 17.78 1.09
C LYS A 147 19.84 17.76 2.62
N ASP A 148 18.79 18.36 3.17
CA ASP A 148 18.54 18.39 4.60
C ASP A 148 18.25 16.98 5.14
N LEU A 149 17.45 16.18 4.42
CA LEU A 149 17.21 14.77 4.70
C LEU A 149 18.52 13.97 4.66
N THR A 150 19.35 14.17 3.64
CA THR A 150 20.66 13.52 3.55
C THR A 150 21.55 13.85 4.74
N SER A 151 21.60 15.12 5.16
CA SER A 151 22.36 15.56 6.34
C SER A 151 21.87 14.86 7.60
N PHE A 152 20.55 14.80 7.79
CA PHE A 152 19.93 14.08 8.90
C PHE A 152 20.32 12.59 8.88
N TYR A 153 20.09 11.88 7.77
CA TYR A 153 20.35 10.44 7.67
C TYR A 153 21.82 10.06 7.80
N ARG A 154 22.75 10.96 7.43
CA ARG A 154 24.19 10.77 7.66
C ARG A 154 24.61 11.00 9.12
N SER A 155 23.82 11.70 9.92
CA SER A 155 24.11 11.92 11.35
C SER A 155 24.02 10.63 12.19
N PRO A 156 24.66 10.56 13.38
CA PRO A 156 24.52 9.40 14.27
C PRO A 156 23.07 9.07 14.61
N THR A 157 22.25 10.09 14.86
CA THR A 157 20.82 9.93 15.17
C THR A 157 20.03 9.45 13.96
N GLY A 158 20.29 9.99 12.76
CA GLY A 158 19.61 9.55 11.54
C GLY A 158 19.96 8.10 11.15
N ARG A 159 21.22 7.69 11.32
CA ARG A 159 21.60 6.28 11.17
C ARG A 159 20.89 5.38 12.18
N LYS A 160 20.77 5.82 13.44
CA LYS A 160 20.02 5.08 14.46
C LYS A 160 18.54 5.01 14.10
N PHE A 161 17.96 6.10 13.60
CA PHE A 161 16.57 6.19 13.16
C PHE A 161 16.28 5.13 12.08
N ILE A 162 17.07 5.05 11.01
CA ILE A 162 16.92 4.02 9.96
C ILE A 162 16.92 2.60 10.55
N GLN A 163 17.76 2.35 11.54
CA GLN A 163 17.89 1.00 12.13
C GLN A 163 16.72 0.58 13.00
N VAL A 164 16.07 1.51 13.72
CA VAL A 164 15.12 1.16 14.78
C VAL A 164 13.70 1.68 14.56
N GLN A 165 13.49 2.64 13.66
CA GLN A 165 12.17 3.26 13.48
C GLN A 165 11.08 2.24 13.17
N ASP A 166 11.37 1.26 12.30
CA ASP A 166 10.40 0.19 12.00
C ASP A 166 10.11 -0.71 13.21
N GLN A 167 11.11 -0.95 14.06
CA GLN A 167 10.93 -1.74 15.29
C GLN A 167 10.08 -1.00 16.31
N VAL A 168 10.29 0.31 16.47
CA VAL A 168 9.46 1.17 17.33
C VAL A 168 7.99 1.05 16.92
N GLY A 169 7.70 1.14 15.62
CA GLY A 169 6.34 0.96 15.09
C GLY A 169 5.77 -0.45 15.37
N ARG A 170 6.56 -1.50 15.15
CA ARG A 170 6.16 -2.89 15.45
C ARG A 170 5.85 -3.11 16.92
N ASP A 171 6.68 -2.60 17.84
CA ASP A 171 6.49 -2.78 19.28
C ASP A 171 5.19 -2.14 19.77
N VAL A 172 4.87 -0.94 19.25
CA VAL A 172 3.61 -0.25 19.55
C VAL A 172 2.41 -1.08 19.07
N VAL A 173 2.41 -1.50 17.81
CA VAL A 173 1.29 -2.28 17.25
C VAL A 173 1.17 -3.62 17.96
N ASN A 174 2.27 -4.32 18.21
CA ASN A 174 2.27 -5.61 18.89
C ASN A 174 1.72 -5.49 20.32
N GLY A 175 2.11 -4.46 21.06
CA GLY A 175 1.59 -4.22 22.41
C GLY A 175 0.07 -3.96 22.41
N LEU A 176 -0.43 -3.18 21.45
CA LEU A 176 -1.87 -2.95 21.28
C LEU A 176 -2.60 -4.23 20.89
N MET A 177 -2.05 -5.00 19.95
CA MET A 177 -2.64 -6.26 19.48
C MET A 177 -2.71 -7.30 20.59
N GLN A 178 -1.64 -7.47 21.37
CA GLN A 178 -1.63 -8.37 22.53
C GLN A 178 -2.72 -7.99 23.54
N LYS A 179 -2.97 -6.69 23.75
CA LYS A 179 -3.96 -6.20 24.70
C LYS A 179 -5.40 -6.32 24.18
N TYR A 180 -5.65 -5.94 22.94
CA TYR A 180 -7.01 -5.74 22.42
C TYR A 180 -7.52 -6.88 21.54
N MET A 181 -6.65 -7.66 20.88
CA MET A 181 -7.08 -8.76 20.02
C MET A 181 -7.89 -9.83 20.78
N PRO A 182 -7.49 -10.28 21.99
CA PRO A 182 -8.29 -11.25 22.75
C PRO A 182 -9.68 -10.74 23.11
N GLN A 183 -9.80 -9.44 23.41
CA GLN A 183 -11.09 -8.81 23.73
C GLN A 183 -12.00 -8.75 22.50
N SER A 184 -11.44 -8.39 21.34
CA SER A 184 -12.15 -8.37 20.06
C SER A 184 -12.66 -9.77 19.68
N ILE A 185 -11.80 -10.79 19.79
CA ILE A 185 -12.15 -12.19 19.54
C ILE A 185 -13.27 -12.63 20.49
N LYS A 186 -13.14 -12.31 21.78
CA LYS A 186 -14.16 -12.68 22.77
C LYS A 186 -15.51 -12.04 22.44
N ALA A 187 -15.56 -10.75 22.15
CA ALA A 187 -16.80 -10.06 21.81
C ALA A 187 -17.47 -10.68 20.57
N THR A 188 -16.68 -10.99 19.54
CA THR A 188 -17.17 -11.64 18.32
C THR A 188 -17.68 -13.05 18.62
N ARG A 189 -16.95 -13.80 19.44
CA ARG A 189 -17.32 -15.15 19.85
C ARG A 189 -18.62 -15.17 20.65
N ASP A 190 -18.74 -14.28 21.63
CA ASP A 190 -19.95 -14.14 22.45
C ASP A 190 -21.19 -13.87 21.57
N GLN A 191 -21.04 -13.07 20.50
CA GLN A 191 -22.14 -12.83 19.55
C GLN A 191 -22.41 -14.06 18.68
N ALA A 192 -21.38 -14.69 18.13
CA ALA A 192 -21.54 -15.90 17.32
C ALA A 192 -22.24 -17.03 18.09
N ASP A 193 -21.90 -17.22 19.37
CA ASP A 193 -22.54 -18.23 20.22
C ASP A 193 -24.04 -17.94 20.41
N LYS A 194 -24.44 -16.65 20.51
CA LYS A 194 -25.87 -16.25 20.57
C LYS A 194 -26.60 -16.55 19.26
N GLU A 195 -25.99 -16.23 18.12
CA GLU A 195 -26.59 -16.50 16.80
C GLU A 195 -26.79 -18.00 16.59
N VAL A 196 -25.79 -18.82 16.92
CA VAL A 196 -25.89 -20.29 16.82
C VAL A 196 -26.99 -20.83 17.74
N ALA A 197 -27.08 -20.34 18.97
CA ALA A 197 -28.13 -20.76 19.91
C ALA A 197 -29.55 -20.35 19.44
N ALA A 198 -29.67 -19.30 18.63
CA ALA A 198 -30.95 -18.85 18.08
C ALA A 198 -31.45 -19.72 16.91
N VAL A 199 -30.58 -20.54 16.30
CA VAL A 199 -30.99 -21.47 15.24
C VAL A 199 -31.79 -22.62 15.85
N LYS A 200 -33.10 -22.66 15.55
CA LYS A 200 -33.94 -23.82 15.90
C LYS A 200 -33.61 -24.98 14.96
N PRO A 201 -33.36 -26.20 15.47
CA PRO A 201 -33.23 -27.38 14.62
C PRO A 201 -34.50 -27.53 13.80
N GLY A 202 -34.37 -27.64 12.47
CA GLY A 202 -35.49 -27.90 11.59
C GLY A 202 -36.23 -29.17 12.02
N LYS A 203 -37.56 -29.07 12.10
CA LYS A 203 -38.45 -30.23 12.28
C LYS A 203 -38.38 -31.16 11.09
#